data_AF-A0A4D6HBD8-F1
#
_entry.id   AF-A0A4D6HBD8-F1
#
_cell.length_a   1.000
_cell.length_b   1.000
_cell.length_c   1.000
_cell.angle_alpha   90.00
_cell.angle_beta   90.00
_cell.angle_gamma   90.00
#
_symmetry.space_group_name_H-M   'P 1'
#
loop_
_entity.id
_entity.type
_entity.pdbx_description
1 polymer ?
#
loop_
_entity_poly.entity_id
_entity_poly.type
_entity_poly.pdbx_seq_one_letter_code
_entity_poly.pdbx_strand_id
1 'polypeptide(L)'
;MPRALSKAPVDRLGVYKRYEEVPERYRLHQYAGEYRDRDVWQEFVEAELLAEERTDRYEQDVRRAGESWQQHLDSRGRHPALATPADVETWCESLLEERNAETVYLNYWVKIQQFYDWLLYHPAHPHVYNPVVMAAVTGECASRVWTEKVNRGKKYD
;
A
#
# COMPACT_ATOMS: atom_id res chain seq x y z
N MET A 1 12.88 22.04 -11.11
CA MET A 1 13.51 21.01 -10.25
C MET A 1 12.41 20.13 -9.68
N PRO A 2 12.32 18.83 -10.00
CA PRO A 2 11.40 17.96 -9.30
C PRO A 2 11.81 17.94 -7.83
N ARG A 3 10.86 18.25 -6.94
CA ARG A 3 11.09 18.29 -5.49
C ARG A 3 11.38 16.86 -5.03
N ALA A 4 12.58 16.61 -4.51
CA ALA A 4 12.91 15.33 -3.92
C ALA A 4 11.89 15.02 -2.80
N LEU A 5 11.13 13.93 -2.96
CA LEU A 5 10.17 13.51 -1.95
C LEU A 5 10.92 13.11 -0.68
N SER A 6 10.44 13.56 0.49
CA SER A 6 11.07 13.22 1.76
C SER A 6 11.18 11.71 1.96
N LYS A 7 12.27 11.30 2.63
CA LYS A 7 12.57 9.90 2.98
C LYS A 7 11.81 9.47 4.25
N ALA A 8 11.35 10.41 5.08
CA ALA A 8 10.55 10.11 6.26
C ALA A 8 9.08 9.79 5.86
N PRO A 9 8.49 8.69 6.35
CA PRO A 9 7.12 8.32 5.96
C PRO A 9 6.09 9.35 6.41
N VAL A 10 6.31 10.02 7.55
CA VAL A 10 5.43 11.09 8.07
C VAL A 10 5.26 12.27 7.11
N ASP A 11 6.29 12.56 6.31
CA ASP A 11 6.28 13.65 5.32
C ASP A 11 5.55 13.25 4.03
N ARG A 12 5.27 11.96 3.86
CA ARG A 12 4.45 11.42 2.75
C ARG A 12 3.00 11.19 3.15
N LEU A 13 2.69 11.29 4.44
CA LEU A 13 1.31 11.30 4.90
C LEU A 13 0.64 12.61 4.52
N GLY A 14 -0.64 12.52 4.14
CA GLY A 14 -1.51 13.66 3.96
C GLY A 14 -1.84 14.35 5.29
N VAL A 15 -3.09 14.82 5.41
CA VAL A 15 -3.57 15.55 6.59
C VAL A 15 -3.49 14.69 7.86
N TYR A 16 -3.85 13.42 7.77
CA TYR A 16 -3.92 12.51 8.91
C TYR A 16 -2.60 11.74 9.05
N LYS A 17 -1.99 11.77 10.24
CA LYS A 17 -0.72 11.12 10.53
C LYS A 17 -0.92 9.77 11.24
N ARG A 18 -2.03 9.60 11.93
CA ARG A 18 -2.44 8.37 12.62
C ARG A 18 -3.87 7.99 12.25
N TYR A 19 -4.22 6.71 12.45
CA TYR A 19 -5.54 6.21 12.12
C TYR A 19 -6.64 6.82 13.02
N GLU A 20 -6.34 7.05 14.29
CA GLU A 20 -7.26 7.60 15.27
C GLU A 20 -7.61 9.06 14.96
N GLU A 21 -6.74 9.76 14.24
CA GLU A 21 -6.97 11.14 13.79
C GLU A 21 -7.94 11.22 12.60
N VAL A 22 -8.20 10.10 11.91
CA VAL A 22 -9.13 10.04 10.79
C VAL A 22 -10.57 10.09 11.35
N PRO A 23 -11.34 11.15 11.04
CA PRO A 23 -12.75 11.23 11.43
C PRO A 23 -13.53 10.03 10.91
N GLU A 24 -14.48 9.55 11.70
CA GLU A 24 -15.27 8.35 11.40
C GLU A 24 -15.86 8.37 9.97
N ARG A 25 -16.40 9.51 9.55
CA ARG A 25 -16.99 9.73 8.21
C ARG A 25 -16.02 9.55 7.04
N TYR A 26 -14.71 9.58 7.30
CA TYR A 26 -13.65 9.41 6.30
C TYR A 26 -12.94 8.06 6.44
N ARG A 27 -13.31 7.23 7.43
CA ARG A 27 -12.72 5.90 7.58
C ARG A 27 -13.24 5.00 6.47
N LEU A 28 -12.30 4.27 5.85
CA LEU A 28 -12.58 3.53 4.63
C LEU A 28 -13.73 2.51 4.77
N HIS A 29 -13.91 1.89 5.94
CA HIS A 29 -14.96 0.90 6.16
C HIS A 29 -16.39 1.41 5.88
N GLN A 30 -16.62 2.74 5.97
CA GLN A 30 -17.91 3.36 5.63
C GLN A 30 -18.29 3.15 4.16
N TYR A 31 -17.30 2.93 3.29
CA TYR A 31 -17.48 2.72 1.86
C TYR A 31 -17.58 1.24 1.47
N ALA A 32 -17.78 0.32 2.42
CA ALA A 32 -17.88 -1.11 2.14
C ALA A 32 -18.97 -1.46 1.10
N GLY A 33 -20.06 -0.70 1.08
CA GLY A 33 -21.11 -0.87 0.06
C GLY A 33 -20.65 -0.56 -1.36
N GLU A 34 -19.75 0.41 -1.54
CA GLU A 34 -19.25 0.83 -2.86
C GLU A 34 -18.28 -0.17 -3.49
N TYR A 35 -17.69 -1.04 -2.67
CA TYR A 35 -16.66 -1.99 -3.08
C TYR A 35 -17.10 -3.45 -3.12
N ARG A 36 -18.32 -3.78 -2.66
CA ARG A 36 -18.77 -5.17 -2.47
C ARG A 36 -18.59 -6.07 -3.69
N ASP A 37 -18.87 -5.54 -4.88
CA ASP A 37 -18.90 -6.30 -6.13
C ASP A 37 -17.84 -5.82 -7.14
N ARG A 38 -16.80 -5.13 -6.65
CA ARG A 38 -15.73 -4.57 -7.49
C ARG A 38 -14.41 -5.30 -7.25
N ASP A 39 -13.77 -5.74 -8.32
CA ASP A 39 -12.38 -6.15 -8.25
C ASP A 39 -11.47 -4.94 -8.45
N VAL A 40 -11.33 -4.15 -7.39
CA VAL A 40 -10.58 -2.89 -7.44
C VAL A 40 -9.09 -3.11 -7.65
N TRP A 41 -8.58 -4.28 -7.25
CA TRP A 41 -7.20 -4.64 -7.54
C TRP A 41 -7.01 -4.84 -9.04
N GLN A 42 -7.92 -5.57 -9.70
CA GLN A 42 -7.89 -5.74 -11.15
C GLN A 42 -8.09 -4.40 -11.89
N GLU A 43 -9.00 -3.52 -11.42
CA GLU A 43 -9.16 -2.17 -11.98
C GLU A 43 -7.84 -1.38 -11.93
N PHE A 44 -7.11 -1.45 -10.80
CA PHE A 44 -5.80 -0.84 -10.67
C PHE A 44 -4.77 -1.46 -11.61
N VAL A 45 -4.73 -2.79 -11.69
CA VAL A 45 -3.81 -3.52 -12.58
C VAL A 45 -4.05 -3.12 -14.03
N GLU A 46 -5.30 -3.04 -14.48
CA GLU A 46 -5.64 -2.59 -15.83
C GLU A 46 -5.23 -1.14 -16.06
N ALA A 47 -5.51 -0.24 -15.11
CA ALA A 47 -5.12 1.16 -15.21
C ALA A 47 -3.58 1.34 -15.31
N GLU A 48 -2.81 0.57 -14.52
CA GLU A 48 -1.34 0.63 -14.52
C GLU A 48 -0.68 -0.13 -15.67
N LEU A 49 -1.27 -1.23 -16.15
CA LEU A 49 -0.75 -2.03 -17.26
C LEU A 49 -1.00 -1.38 -18.62
N LEU A 50 -2.01 -0.52 -18.73
CA LEU A 50 -2.23 0.31 -19.93
C LEU A 50 -1.13 1.36 -20.13
N ALA A 51 -0.24 1.58 -19.15
CA ALA A 51 0.94 2.41 -19.34
C ALA A 51 2.06 1.60 -20.02
N GLU A 52 2.39 1.96 -21.27
CA GLU A 52 3.36 1.27 -22.13
C GLU A 52 4.67 0.86 -21.42
N GLU A 53 5.23 -0.27 -21.84
CA GLU A 53 6.50 -0.87 -21.42
C GLU A 53 6.53 -1.47 -19.99
N ARG A 54 6.04 -2.72 -19.85
CA ARG A 54 6.26 -3.56 -18.65
C ARG A 54 6.90 -4.88 -19.04
N THR A 55 7.70 -5.43 -18.12
CA THR A 55 8.37 -6.73 -18.29
C THR A 55 7.54 -7.84 -17.65
N ASP A 56 7.65 -9.08 -18.14
CA ASP A 56 7.02 -10.27 -17.52
C ASP A 56 7.32 -10.37 -16.02
N ARG A 57 8.53 -9.96 -15.62
CA ARG A 57 8.96 -9.92 -14.24
C ARG A 57 8.10 -8.97 -13.40
N TYR A 58 7.84 -7.77 -13.92
CA TYR A 58 7.00 -6.79 -13.26
C TYR A 58 5.57 -7.31 -13.08
N GLU A 59 4.99 -7.91 -14.11
CA GLU A 59 3.64 -8.50 -14.06
C GLU A 59 3.54 -9.61 -13.02
N GLN A 60 4.52 -10.51 -12.98
CA GLN A 60 4.58 -11.57 -11.97
C GLN A 60 4.66 -11.02 -10.54
N ASP A 61 5.43 -9.96 -10.33
CA ASP A 61 5.57 -9.34 -9.01
C ASP A 61 4.28 -8.59 -8.61
N VAL A 62 3.60 -7.91 -9.55
CA VAL A 62 2.27 -7.31 -9.33
C VAL A 62 1.25 -8.39 -8.95
N ARG A 63 1.16 -9.47 -9.73
CA ARG A 63 0.23 -10.57 -9.45
C ARG A 63 0.49 -11.18 -8.08
N ARG A 64 1.75 -11.50 -7.76
CA ARG A 64 2.12 -12.10 -6.47
C ARG A 64 1.78 -11.19 -5.29
N ALA A 65 2.06 -9.89 -5.41
CA ALA A 65 1.72 -8.93 -4.37
C ALA A 65 0.20 -8.83 -4.18
N GLY A 66 -0.54 -8.76 -5.29
CA GLY A 66 -2.00 -8.71 -5.29
C GLY A 66 -2.63 -9.94 -4.66
N GLU A 67 -2.24 -11.15 -5.09
CA GLU A 67 -2.73 -12.41 -4.52
C GLU A 67 -2.47 -12.48 -3.01
N SER A 68 -1.24 -12.17 -2.58
CA SER A 68 -0.87 -12.16 -1.16
C SER A 68 -1.71 -11.17 -0.36
N TRP A 69 -1.93 -9.97 -0.89
CA TRP A 69 -2.70 -8.92 -0.21
C TRP A 69 -4.18 -9.24 -0.11
N GLN A 70 -4.77 -9.71 -1.21
CA GLN A 70 -6.18 -10.10 -1.26
C GLN A 70 -6.45 -11.26 -0.31
N GLN A 71 -5.61 -12.30 -0.33
CA GLN A 71 -5.75 -13.43 0.59
C GLN A 71 -5.64 -12.99 2.06
N HIS A 72 -4.70 -12.09 2.37
CA HIS A 72 -4.52 -11.58 3.73
C HIS A 72 -5.78 -10.86 4.25
N LEU A 73 -6.41 -10.04 3.41
CA LEU A 73 -7.59 -9.28 3.81
C LEU A 73 -8.88 -10.09 3.77
N ASP A 74 -9.00 -11.04 2.83
CA ASP A 74 -10.13 -11.96 2.76
C ASP A 74 -10.24 -12.81 4.03
N SER A 75 -9.10 -13.31 4.54
CA SER A 75 -9.06 -14.02 5.84
C SER A 75 -9.53 -13.19 7.03
N ARG A 76 -9.65 -11.86 6.87
CA ARG A 76 -10.13 -10.89 7.85
C ARG A 76 -11.51 -10.30 7.49
N GLY A 77 -12.16 -10.82 6.44
CA GLY A 77 -13.46 -10.34 5.96
C GLY A 77 -13.42 -8.89 5.47
N ARG A 78 -12.29 -8.43 4.92
CA ARG A 78 -12.09 -7.05 4.51
C ARG A 78 -11.77 -6.95 3.02
N HIS A 79 -12.36 -5.97 2.36
CA HIS A 79 -12.07 -5.70 0.96
C HIS A 79 -10.66 -5.09 0.77
N PRO A 80 -9.91 -5.42 -0.30
CA PRO A 80 -8.54 -4.95 -0.57
C PRO A 80 -8.31 -3.45 -0.49
N ALA A 81 -9.30 -2.66 -0.92
CA ALA A 81 -9.28 -1.19 -0.89
C ALA A 81 -9.59 -0.59 0.49
N LEU A 82 -10.05 -1.39 1.46
CA LEU A 82 -10.59 -0.91 2.73
C LEU A 82 -9.66 -1.15 3.92
N ALA A 83 -8.42 -1.53 3.68
CA ALA A 83 -7.50 -1.91 4.74
C ALA A 83 -7.25 -0.77 5.74
N THR A 84 -7.00 -1.17 6.96
CA THR A 84 -6.50 -0.31 8.03
C THR A 84 -4.97 -0.39 8.08
N PRO A 85 -4.30 0.58 8.74
CA PRO A 85 -2.87 0.47 8.99
C PRO A 85 -2.48 -0.80 9.77
N ALA A 86 -3.36 -1.30 10.65
CA ALA A 86 -3.13 -2.55 11.38
C ALA A 86 -3.13 -3.79 10.45
N ASP A 87 -3.92 -3.77 9.39
CA ASP A 87 -3.91 -4.86 8.40
C ASP A 87 -2.60 -4.89 7.62
N VAL A 88 -2.08 -3.70 7.26
CA VAL A 88 -0.77 -3.58 6.61
C VAL A 88 0.33 -4.07 7.54
N GLU A 89 0.28 -3.71 8.82
CA GLU A 89 1.27 -4.15 9.80
C GLU A 89 1.33 -5.67 9.92
N THR A 90 0.18 -6.31 10.13
CA THR A 90 0.10 -7.79 10.24
C THR A 90 0.46 -8.50 8.95
N TRP A 91 0.23 -7.87 7.79
CA TRP A 91 0.68 -8.41 6.50
C TRP A 91 2.21 -8.31 6.35
N CYS A 92 2.81 -7.20 6.78
CA CYS A 92 4.26 -7.06 6.79
C CYS A 92 4.92 -8.06 7.73
N GLU A 93 4.33 -8.26 8.91
CA GLU A 93 4.75 -9.28 9.87
C GLU A 93 4.80 -10.67 9.21
N SER A 94 3.69 -11.13 8.62
CA SER A 94 3.64 -12.45 7.98
C SER A 94 4.62 -12.59 6.81
N LEU A 95 4.85 -11.52 6.03
CA LEU A 95 5.82 -11.55 4.95
C LEU A 95 7.27 -11.64 5.46
N LEU A 96 7.56 -10.98 6.58
CA LEU A 96 8.90 -10.93 7.19
C LEU A 96 9.27 -12.21 7.95
N GLU A 97 8.30 -13.05 8.32
CA GLU A 97 8.56 -14.39 8.87
C GLU A 97 9.30 -15.29 7.87
N GLU A 98 9.00 -15.13 6.58
CA GLU A 98 9.51 -16.00 5.51
C GLU A 98 10.58 -15.32 4.65
N ARG A 99 10.69 -13.99 4.69
CA ARG A 99 11.46 -13.20 3.71
C ARG A 99 12.23 -12.07 4.39
N ASN A 100 13.34 -11.66 3.78
CA ASN A 100 14.05 -10.47 4.22
C ASN A 100 13.30 -9.19 3.82
N ALA A 101 13.56 -8.10 4.55
CA ALA A 101 12.88 -6.81 4.35
C ALA A 101 13.06 -6.25 2.93
N GLU A 102 14.21 -6.47 2.29
CA GLU A 102 14.46 -6.01 0.92
C GLU A 102 13.51 -6.70 -0.08
N THR A 103 13.33 -8.02 0.05
CA THR A 103 12.42 -8.80 -0.79
C THR A 103 10.97 -8.37 -0.56
N VAL A 104 10.58 -8.17 0.70
CA VAL A 104 9.24 -7.67 1.07
C VAL A 104 9.02 -6.28 0.46
N TYR A 105 10.01 -5.40 0.54
CA TYR A 105 9.93 -4.06 -0.02
C TYR A 105 9.73 -4.07 -1.55
N LEU A 106 10.61 -4.76 -2.28
CA LEU A 106 10.64 -4.69 -3.75
C LEU A 106 9.47 -5.42 -4.41
N ASN A 107 9.15 -6.60 -3.90
CA ASN A 107 8.23 -7.50 -4.60
C ASN A 107 6.79 -7.33 -4.11
N TYR A 108 6.56 -6.76 -2.92
CA TYR A 108 5.23 -6.67 -2.32
C TYR A 108 4.86 -5.24 -1.97
N TRP A 109 5.59 -4.61 -1.04
CA TRP A 109 5.24 -3.29 -0.49
C TRP A 109 5.06 -2.23 -1.57
N VAL A 110 6.00 -2.13 -2.52
CA VAL A 110 5.93 -1.11 -3.58
C VAL A 110 4.62 -1.22 -4.38
N LYS A 111 4.13 -2.44 -4.63
CA LYS A 111 2.89 -2.65 -5.41
C LYS A 111 1.66 -2.23 -4.64
N ILE A 112 1.59 -2.59 -3.37
CA ILE A 112 0.46 -2.21 -2.52
C ILE A 112 0.50 -0.70 -2.22
N GLN A 113 1.68 -0.09 -2.07
CA GLN A 113 1.80 1.35 -1.97
C GLN A 113 1.28 2.05 -3.23
N GLN A 114 1.68 1.59 -4.43
CA GLN A 114 1.20 2.13 -5.71
C GLN A 114 -0.32 1.99 -5.85
N PHE A 115 -0.89 0.85 -5.44
CA PHE A 115 -2.33 0.64 -5.41
C PHE A 115 -3.06 1.69 -4.56
N TYR A 116 -2.58 1.95 -3.33
CA TYR A 116 -3.19 2.98 -2.48
C TYR A 116 -2.90 4.42 -2.93
N ASP A 117 -1.77 4.66 -3.59
CA ASP A 117 -1.48 5.95 -4.22
C ASP A 117 -2.46 6.18 -5.41
N TRP A 118 -2.79 5.14 -6.19
CA TRP A 118 -3.80 5.18 -7.24
C TRP A 118 -5.20 5.48 -6.68
N LEU A 119 -5.62 4.76 -5.63
CA LEU A 119 -6.90 4.99 -4.95
C LEU A 119 -7.04 6.42 -4.42
N LEU A 120 -5.94 7.04 -3.96
CA LEU A 120 -5.96 8.42 -3.46
C LEU A 120 -6.17 9.48 -4.54
N TYR A 121 -5.65 9.26 -5.75
CA TYR A 121 -5.72 10.25 -6.83
C TYR A 121 -6.91 10.02 -7.76
N HIS A 122 -7.38 8.77 -7.86
CA HIS A 122 -8.39 8.40 -8.84
C HIS A 122 -9.80 8.81 -8.38
N PRO A 123 -10.54 9.62 -9.17
CA PRO A 123 -11.76 10.31 -8.71
C PRO A 123 -12.93 9.37 -8.38
N ALA A 124 -12.86 8.11 -8.80
CA ALA A 124 -13.86 7.09 -8.51
C ALA A 124 -13.71 6.45 -7.11
N HIS A 125 -12.76 6.92 -6.30
CA HIS A 125 -12.46 6.36 -4.99
C HIS A 125 -12.49 7.44 -3.90
N PRO A 126 -13.12 7.17 -2.75
CA PRO A 126 -13.27 8.14 -1.66
C PRO A 126 -12.07 8.21 -0.71
N HIS A 127 -10.91 7.70 -1.12
CA HIS A 127 -9.73 7.62 -0.26
C HIS A 127 -9.16 9.00 0.06
N VAL A 128 -8.88 9.25 1.33
CA VAL A 128 -8.25 10.50 1.81
C VAL A 128 -6.98 10.27 2.62
N TYR A 129 -6.60 9.00 2.83
CA TYR A 129 -5.36 8.61 3.46
C TYR A 129 -4.79 7.31 2.85
N ASN A 130 -3.48 7.10 2.98
CA ASN A 130 -2.81 5.87 2.57
C ASN A 130 -2.52 5.00 3.81
N PRO A 131 -3.21 3.86 4.02
CA PRO A 131 -2.99 2.99 5.17
C PRO A 131 -1.58 2.38 5.18
N VAL A 132 -0.96 2.19 4.01
CA VAL A 132 0.40 1.63 3.90
C VAL A 132 1.43 2.58 4.47
N VAL A 133 1.33 3.86 4.10
CA VAL A 133 2.25 4.89 4.62
C VAL A 133 1.96 5.16 6.11
N MET A 134 0.70 5.09 6.54
CA MET A 134 0.36 5.21 7.97
C MET A 134 0.98 4.09 8.78
N ALA A 135 0.88 2.85 8.31
CA ALA A 135 1.50 1.70 8.96
C ALA A 135 3.02 1.86 9.05
N ALA A 136 3.69 2.41 8.03
CA ALA A 136 5.12 2.69 8.10
C ALA A 136 5.51 3.72 9.20
N VAL A 137 4.58 4.56 9.65
CA VAL A 137 4.80 5.51 10.75
C VAL A 137 4.49 4.89 12.11
N THR A 138 3.45 4.05 12.19
CA THR A 138 2.90 3.59 13.48
C THR A 138 3.27 2.14 13.83
N GLY A 139 3.58 1.32 12.84
CA GLY A 139 3.86 -0.11 12.96
C GLY A 139 5.35 -0.44 12.89
N GLU A 140 5.75 -1.53 13.55
CA GLU A 140 7.15 -1.96 13.67
C GLU A 140 7.61 -2.67 12.38
N CYS A 141 6.85 -3.67 11.93
CA CYS A 141 7.15 -4.45 10.74
C CYS A 141 7.05 -3.59 9.48
N ALA A 142 6.01 -2.76 9.35
CA ALA A 142 5.85 -1.84 8.24
C ALA A 142 6.98 -0.78 8.21
N SER A 143 7.39 -0.24 9.37
CA SER A 143 8.54 0.67 9.48
C SER A 143 9.85 0.00 9.04
N ARG A 144 10.05 -1.27 9.42
CA ARG A 144 11.22 -2.06 9.01
C ARG A 144 11.27 -2.23 7.48
N VAL A 145 10.15 -2.55 6.84
CA VAL A 145 10.06 -2.63 5.37
C VAL A 145 10.31 -1.26 4.73
N TRP A 146 9.75 -0.18 5.28
CA TRP A 146 9.97 1.18 4.79
C TRP A 146 11.44 1.61 4.87
N THR A 147 12.16 1.18 5.90
CA THR A 147 13.57 1.56 6.10
C THR A 147 14.46 1.10 4.93
N GLU A 148 14.10 0.02 4.23
CA GLU A 148 14.79 -0.41 3.00
C GLU A 148 14.73 0.62 1.88
N LYS A 149 13.61 1.34 1.74
CA LYS A 149 13.47 2.48 0.82
C LYS A 149 14.47 3.58 1.13
N VAL A 150 14.60 3.93 2.40
CA VAL A 150 15.48 5.00 2.89
C VAL A 150 16.95 4.62 2.70
N ASN A 151 17.31 3.37 3.03
CA ASN A 151 18.66 2.85 2.90
C ASN A 151 19.10 2.73 1.44
N ARG A 152 18.22 2.29 0.54
CA ARG A 152 18.50 2.28 -0.90
C ARG A 152 18.74 3.68 -1.44
N GLY A 153 17.95 4.66 -1.01
CA GLY A 153 18.18 6.07 -1.35
C GLY A 153 19.46 6.68 -0.76
N LYS A 154 20.20 6.00 0.12
CA LYS A 154 21.53 6.42 0.61
C LYS A 154 22.69 5.72 -0.11
N LYS A 155 22.44 4.59 -0.79
CA LYS A 155 23.47 3.79 -1.48
C LYS A 155 23.90 4.40 -2.82
N TYR A 156 23.19 5.44 -3.26
CA TYR A 156 23.40 6.18 -4.51
C TYR A 156 23.57 7.70 -4.27
N ASP A 157 23.67 8.13 -3.01
CA ASP A 157 24.11 9.47 -2.59
C ASP A 157 25.61 9.40 -2.23
#